data_AF-A0A2Z6M944-F1
#
_entry.id   AF-A0A2Z6M944-F1
#
_cell.length_a   1.000
_cell.length_b   1.000
_cell.length_c   1.000
_cell.angle_alpha   90.00
_cell.angle_beta   90.00
_cell.angle_gamma   90.00
#
_symmetry.space_group_name_H-M   'P 1'
#
loop_
_entity.id
_entity.type
_entity.pdbx_description
1 polymer ?
#
loop_
_entity_poly.entity_id
_entity_poly.type
_entity_poly.pdbx_seq_one_letter_code
_entity_poly.pdbx_strand_id
1 'polypeptide(L)' 'MKEGNKKQGAASPCAACKLLRRRCAQDCVFAPYFPADEPHKFANVHKVFGASNVNKMLQVLNSL' A
#
# COMPACT_ATOMS: atom_id res chain seq x y z
N MET A 1 16.73 -1.04 -19.61
CA MET A 1 16.28 0.34 -19.34
C MET A 1 16.78 0.76 -17.97
N LYS A 2 17.30 1.98 -17.86
CA LYS A 2 18.23 2.46 -16.84
C LYS A 2 17.61 2.54 -15.44
N GLU A 3 18.32 1.97 -14.47
CA GLU A 3 18.16 2.25 -13.03
C GLU A 3 18.52 3.71 -12.75
N GLY A 4 17.66 4.42 -12.02
CA GLY A 4 17.78 5.85 -11.77
C GLY A 4 17.68 6.21 -10.29
N ASN A 5 18.83 6.55 -9.72
CA ASN A 5 19.05 7.57 -8.68
C ASN A 5 18.41 7.37 -7.28
N LYS A 6 19.24 6.85 -6.37
CA LYS A 6 19.03 6.68 -4.93
C LYS A 6 19.12 8.03 -4.20
N LYS A 7 18.04 8.79 -4.12
CA LYS A 7 17.87 9.91 -3.17
C LYS A 7 17.33 9.36 -1.86
N GLN A 8 18.15 9.32 -0.80
CA GLN A 8 17.78 8.95 0.58
C GLN A 8 16.64 7.93 0.65
N GLY A 9 16.94 6.72 0.14
CA GLY A 9 16.09 5.53 0.09
C GLY A 9 14.59 5.78 0.22
N ALA A 10 13.96 6.47 -0.75
CA ALA A 10 12.50 6.56 -0.79
C ALA A 10 11.94 5.14 -0.72
N ALA A 11 11.36 4.78 0.43
CA ALA A 11 10.82 3.45 0.64
C ALA A 11 9.86 3.14 -0.52
N SER A 12 10.04 1.97 -1.15
CA SER A 12 9.15 1.52 -2.22
C SER A 12 7.70 1.70 -1.78
N PRO A 13 6.80 2.23 -2.65
CA PRO A 13 5.41 2.40 -2.27
C PRO A 13 4.83 1.04 -1.88
N CYS A 14 3.99 1.02 -0.84
CA CYS A 14 3.30 -0.20 -0.41
C CYS A 14 2.51 -0.83 -1.56
N ALA A 15 2.22 -2.13 -1.49
CA ALA A 15 1.51 -2.85 -2.55
C ALA A 15 0.18 -2.17 -2.92
N ALA A 16 -0.52 -1.61 -1.94
CA ALA A 16 -1.75 -0.85 -2.17
C ALA A 16 -1.53 0.42 -3.00
N CYS A 17 -0.61 1.29 -2.58
CA CYS A 17 -0.35 2.54 -3.28
C CYS A 17 0.24 2.29 -4.68
N LYS A 18 1.05 1.24 -4.84
CA LYS A 18 1.57 0.80 -6.15
C LYS A 18 0.44 0.38 -7.08
N LEU A 19 -0.48 -0.48 -6.62
CA LEU A 19 -1.62 -0.95 -7.44
C LEU A 19 -2.59 0.20 -7.78
N LEU A 20 -2.87 1.08 -6.82
CA LEU A 20 -3.77 2.22 -6.98
C LEU A 20 -3.11 3.41 -7.71
N ARG A 21 -1.84 3.31 -8.10
CA ARG A 21 -1.06 4.34 -8.80
C ARG A 21 -1.11 5.70 -8.08
N ARG A 22 -1.02 5.69 -6.75
CA ARG A 22 -1.04 6.90 -5.90
C ARG A 22 0.23 7.02 -5.06
N ARG A 23 0.50 8.21 -4.54
CA ARG A 23 1.62 8.45 -3.62
C ARG A 23 1.44 7.63 -2.32
N CYS A 24 2.52 7.00 -1.84
CA CYS A 24 2.57 6.40 -0.52
C CYS A 24 3.12 7.43 0.47
N ALA A 25 2.24 8.00 1.29
CA ALA A 25 2.61 8.96 2.34
C ALA A 25 3.20 8.24 3.57
N GLN A 26 3.86 8.99 4.45
CA GLN A 26 4.48 8.43 5.67
C GLN A 26 3.43 7.81 6.61
N ASP A 27 2.21 8.36 6.62
CA ASP A 27 1.05 7.93 7.41
C ASP A 27 0.12 6.97 6.65
N CYS A 28 0.64 6.27 5.63
CA CYS A 28 -0.19 5.41 4.81
C CYS A 28 -0.80 4.25 5.61
N VAL A 29 -2.12 4.28 5.80
CA VAL A 29 -2.89 3.23 6.50
C VAL A 29 -2.70 1.82 5.94
N PHE A 30 -2.36 1.69 4.65
CA PHE A 30 -2.12 0.40 4.02
C PHE A 30 -0.70 -0.14 4.21
N ALA A 31 0.28 0.74 4.47
CA ALA A 31 1.69 0.38 4.45
C ALA A 31 2.08 -0.69 5.48
N PRO A 32 1.57 -0.67 6.73
CA PRO A 32 1.87 -1.72 7.71
C PRO A 32 1.34 -3.12 7.34
N TYR A 33 0.32 -3.20 6.47
CA TYR A 33 -0.39 -4.45 6.17
C TYR A 33 -0.09 -5.02 4.77
N PHE A 34 0.32 -4.16 3.84
CA PHE A 34 0.51 -4.51 2.43
C PHE A 34 1.91 -4.08 1.96
N PRO A 35 2.97 -4.78 2.41
CA PRO A 35 4.35 -4.42 2.07
C PRO A 35 4.62 -4.60 0.56
N ALA A 36 5.65 -3.91 0.06
CA ALA A 36 5.91 -3.78 -1.38
C ALA A 36 6.35 -5.10 -2.06
N ASP A 37 6.94 -6.00 -1.29
CA ASP A 37 7.41 -7.34 -1.69
C ASP A 37 6.27 -8.37 -1.79
N GLU A 38 5.08 -8.06 -1.27
CA GLU A 38 3.91 -8.94 -1.30
C GLU A 38 2.73 -8.36 -2.10
N PRO A 39 2.90 -8.03 -3.40
CA PRO A 39 1.90 -7.33 -4.20
C PRO A 39 0.57 -8.08 -4.33
N HIS A 40 0.62 -9.42 -4.29
CA HIS A 40 -0.54 -10.28 -4.41
C HIS A 40 -1.51 -10.15 -3.22
N LYS A 41 -1.01 -9.82 -2.01
CA LYS A 41 -1.87 -9.65 -0.82
C LYS A 41 -2.89 -8.55 -1.04
N PHE A 42 -2.46 -7.37 -1.48
CA PHE A 42 -3.39 -6.28 -1.74
C PHE A 42 -4.29 -6.58 -2.95
N ALA A 43 -3.75 -7.18 -4.02
CA ALA A 43 -4.54 -7.54 -5.20
C ALA A 43 -5.72 -8.47 -4.85
N ASN A 44 -5.48 -9.48 -4.01
CA ASN A 44 -6.51 -10.44 -3.59
C ASN A 44 -7.61 -9.76 -2.74
N VAL A 45 -7.25 -9.00 -1.71
CA VAL A 45 -8.25 -8.31 -0.88
C VAL A 45 -8.97 -7.21 -1.64
N HIS A 46 -8.27 -6.51 -2.55
CA HIS A 46 -8.85 -5.49 -3.40
C HIS A 46 -9.90 -6.08 -4.34
N LYS A 47 -9.64 -7.27 -4.90
CA LYS A 47 -10.58 -7.97 -5.77
C LYS A 47 -11.88 -8.35 -5.05
N VAL A 48 -11.78 -8.79 -3.80
CA VAL A 48 -12.95 -9.27 -3.02
C VAL A 48 -13.71 -8.13 -2.35
N PHE A 49 -13.00 -7.21 -1.70
CA PHE A 49 -13.61 -6.18 -0.86
C PHE A 49 -13.60 -4.79 -1.49
N GLY A 50 -12.68 -4.52 -2.43
CA GLY A 50 -12.43 -3.18 -2.95
C GLY A 50 -11.59 -2.31 -1.99
N ALA A 51 -10.86 -1.34 -2.54
CA ALA A 51 -9.94 -0.50 -1.77
C ALA A 51 -10.63 0.27 -0.63
N SER A 52 -11.82 0.81 -0.90
CA SER A 52 -12.58 1.63 0.05
C SER A 52 -13.04 0.84 1.28
N ASN A 53 -13.47 -0.41 1.11
CA ASN A 53 -13.91 -1.24 2.23
C ASN A 53 -12.71 -1.71 3.06
N VAL A 54 -11.59 -2.08 2.43
CA VAL A 54 -10.34 -2.39 3.14
C VAL A 54 -9.89 -1.18 3.97
N ASN A 55 -9.94 0.02 3.42
CA ASN A 55 -9.61 1.25 4.15
C ASN A 55 -10.50 1.44 5.39
N LYS A 56 -11.82 1.29 5.25
CA LYS A 56 -12.77 1.41 6.37
C LYS A 56 -12.49 0.35 7.46
N MET A 57 -12.25 -0.90 7.08
CA MET A 57 -11.92 -1.97 8.02
C MET A 57 -10.63 -1.67 8.80
N LEU A 58 -9.57 -1.22 8.12
CA LEU A 58 -8.32 -0.86 8.78
C LEU A 58 -8.48 0.34 9.72
N GLN A 59 -9.30 1.34 9.36
CA GLN A 59 -9.59 2.46 10.25
C GLN A 59 -10.32 2.03 11.53
N VAL A 60 -11.27 1.08 11.42
CA VAL A 60 -11.96 0.51 12.58
C VAL A 60 -10.97 -0.26 13.46
N LEU A 61 -10.11 -1.09 12.88
CA LEU A 61 -9.09 -1.84 13.64
C LEU A 61 -8.07 -0.93 14.33
N ASN A 62 -7.71 0.19 13.72
CA ASN A 62 -6.79 1.16 14.31
C ASN A 62 -7.43 2.08 15.35
N SER A 63 -8.76 2.02 15.49
CA SER A 63 -9.51 2.75 16.52
C SER A 63 -9.82 1.89 17.75
N LEU A 64 -9.32 0.64 17.78
CA LEU A 64 -9.37 -0.30 18.91
C LEU A 64 -8.01 -0.34 19.61
#